data_AF-A0A2H0WNG1-F1
#
_entry.id   AF-A0A2H0WNG1-F1
#
_cell.length_a   1.000
_cell.length_b   1.000
_cell.length_c   1.000
_cell.angle_alpha   90.00
_cell.angle_beta   90.00
_cell.angle_gamma   90.00
#
_symmetry.space_group_name_H-M   'P 1'
#
loop_
_entity.id
_entity.type
_entity.pdbx_description
1 polymer ?
#
loop_
_entity_poly.entity_id
_entity_poly.type
_entity_poly.pdbx_seq_one_letter_code
_entity_poly.pdbx_strand_id
1 'polypeptide(L)'
;MLIWILVFTFIGSGVSLLIAALLLFRGNLAQKMAHWLVAFAAGAMLAAAFLDLLPEALREAARPESVSNMVFLGIVGFFFLERFLLWHHHHACLPAGRPARGSSCAVTKPTTHLVIVGDALHNFLDGVTIAAAFLVNF
;
A
#
# COMPACT_ATOMS: atom_id res chain seq x y z
N MET A 1 -20.14 2.61 -19.07
CA MET A 1 -18.76 2.43 -18.57
C MET A 1 -18.56 3.06 -17.21
N LEU A 2 -18.57 4.39 -17.09
CA LEU A 2 -18.32 5.07 -15.81
C LEU A 2 -19.24 4.63 -14.66
N ILE A 3 -20.55 4.51 -14.91
CA ILE A 3 -21.52 4.09 -13.89
C ILE A 3 -21.19 2.69 -13.34
N TRP A 4 -20.76 1.76 -14.19
CA TRP A 4 -20.38 0.42 -13.76
C TRP A 4 -19.11 0.44 -12.91
N ILE A 5 -18.09 1.18 -13.33
CA ILE A 5 -16.87 1.38 -12.53
C ILE A 5 -17.24 1.90 -11.14
N LEU A 6 -18.05 2.96 -11.06
CA LEU A 6 -18.48 3.54 -9.78
C LEU A 6 -19.28 2.55 -8.92
N VAL A 7 -20.18 1.76 -9.51
CA VAL A 7 -20.97 0.76 -8.77
C VAL A 7 -20.08 -0.34 -8.21
N PHE A 8 -19.18 -0.91 -9.03
CA PHE A 8 -18.31 -2.00 -8.59
C PHE A 8 -17.28 -1.52 -7.56
N THR A 9 -16.70 -0.33 -7.72
CA THR A 9 -15.79 0.24 -6.71
C THR A 9 -16.54 0.55 -5.42
N PHE A 10 -17.76 1.09 -5.49
CA PHE A 10 -18.56 1.38 -4.29
C PHE A 10 -18.93 0.11 -3.52
N ILE A 11 -19.39 -0.94 -4.21
CA ILE A 11 -19.72 -2.23 -3.60
C ILE A 11 -18.44 -2.84 -2.99
N GLY A 12 -17.33 -2.86 -3.72
CA GLY A 12 -16.06 -3.40 -3.25
C GLY A 12 -15.56 -2.69 -1.98
N SER A 13 -15.53 -1.36 -1.97
CA SER A 13 -15.17 -0.57 -0.81
C SER A 13 -16.14 -0.79 0.37
N GLY A 14 -17.44 -0.90 0.11
CA GLY A 14 -18.45 -1.17 1.13
C GLY A 14 -18.28 -2.53 1.80
N VAL A 15 -18.01 -3.58 1.02
CA VAL A 15 -17.72 -4.93 1.54
C VAL A 15 -16.42 -4.93 2.35
N SER A 16 -15.37 -4.30 1.84
CA SER A 16 -14.09 -4.18 2.55
C SER A 16 -14.25 -3.49 3.91
N LEU A 17 -14.97 -2.36 3.94
CA LEU A 17 -15.26 -1.61 5.17
C LEU A 17 -16.10 -2.43 6.16
N LEU A 18 -17.09 -3.16 5.68
CA LEU A 18 -17.92 -4.03 6.52
C LEU A 18 -17.09 -5.14 7.18
N ILE A 19 -16.23 -5.82 6.40
CA ILE A 19 -15.34 -6.87 6.92
C ILE A 19 -14.37 -6.29 7.95
N ALA A 20 -13.75 -5.14 7.65
CA ALA A 20 -12.85 -4.45 8.57
C ALA A 20 -13.56 -4.07 9.87
N ALA A 21 -14.77 -3.50 9.81
CA ALA A 21 -15.56 -3.13 10.98
C ALA A 21 -15.91 -4.36 11.84
N LEU A 22 -16.39 -5.45 11.22
CA LEU A 22 -16.70 -6.72 11.90
C LEU A 22 -15.47 -7.32 12.59
N LEU A 23 -14.30 -7.26 11.95
CA LEU A 23 -13.05 -7.75 12.51
C LEU A 23 -12.60 -6.89 13.71
N LEU A 24 -12.73 -5.57 13.62
CA LEU A 24 -12.37 -4.64 14.70
C LEU A 24 -13.23 -4.80 15.95
N PHE A 25 -14.51 -5.16 15.83
CA PHE A 25 -15.35 -5.54 16.98
C PHE A 25 -14.79 -6.75 17.76
N ARG A 26 -13.94 -7.57 17.12
CA ARG A 26 -13.21 -8.69 17.74
C ARG A 26 -11.73 -8.33 17.91
N GLY A 27 -11.43 -7.25 18.63
CA GLY A 27 -10.07 -6.66 18.73
C GLY A 27 -8.91 -7.65 18.96
N ASN A 28 -9.09 -8.68 19.80
CA ASN A 28 -8.06 -9.71 20.02
C ASN A 28 -7.79 -10.59 18.78
N LEU A 29 -8.82 -10.86 17.99
CA LEU A 29 -8.71 -11.58 16.71
C LEU A 29 -8.07 -10.68 15.65
N ALA A 30 -8.49 -9.41 15.57
CA ALA A 30 -7.93 -8.43 14.64
C ALA A 30 -6.41 -8.30 14.81
N GLN A 31 -5.91 -8.17 16.04
CA GLN A 31 -4.47 -8.07 16.30
C GLN A 31 -3.71 -9.34 15.88
N LYS A 32 -4.27 -10.54 16.14
CA LYS A 32 -3.64 -11.81 15.74
C LYS A 32 -3.63 -12.01 14.22
N MET A 33 -4.73 -11.63 13.56
CA MET A 33 -4.88 -11.82 12.12
C MET A 33 -4.19 -10.73 11.30
N ALA A 34 -4.04 -9.51 11.82
CA ALA A 34 -3.45 -8.39 11.09
C ALA A 34 -2.09 -8.73 10.48
N HIS A 35 -1.21 -9.41 11.23
CA HIS A 35 0.09 -9.83 10.72
C HIS A 35 -0.03 -10.78 9.51
N TRP A 36 -0.90 -11.79 9.61
CA TRP A 36 -1.13 -12.76 8.54
C TRP A 36 -1.83 -12.13 7.33
N LEU A 37 -2.80 -11.26 7.55
CA LEU A 37 -3.53 -10.56 6.49
C LEU A 37 -2.61 -9.59 5.73
N VAL A 38 -1.74 -8.86 6.43
CA VAL A 38 -0.75 -7.98 5.81
C VAL A 38 0.27 -8.80 5.00
N ALA A 39 0.76 -9.92 5.54
CA ALA A 39 1.67 -10.79 4.80
C ALA A 39 1.00 -11.40 3.56
N PHE A 40 -0.25 -11.85 3.68
CA PHE A 40 -1.04 -12.35 2.56
C PHE A 40 -1.27 -11.27 1.49
N ALA A 41 -1.69 -10.07 1.90
CA ALA A 41 -1.88 -8.95 0.99
C ALA A 41 -0.59 -8.63 0.25
N ALA A 42 0.53 -8.43 0.97
CA ALA A 42 1.83 -8.15 0.36
C ALA A 42 2.24 -9.23 -0.66
N GLY A 43 2.04 -10.51 -0.33
CA GLY A 43 2.30 -11.62 -1.24
C GLY A 43 1.41 -11.63 -2.48
N ALA A 44 0.10 -11.45 -2.30
CA ALA A 44 -0.87 -11.39 -3.41
C ALA A 44 -0.56 -10.23 -4.38
N MET A 45 -0.15 -9.09 -3.83
CA MET A 45 0.20 -7.90 -4.61
C MET A 45 1.51 -8.05 -5.36
N LEU A 46 2.50 -8.68 -4.72
CA LEU A 46 3.76 -9.03 -5.39
C LEU A 46 3.50 -10.01 -6.53
N ALA A 47 2.63 -11.01 -6.32
CA ALA A 47 2.21 -11.94 -7.36
C ALA A 47 1.50 -11.23 -8.52
N ALA A 48 0.52 -10.36 -8.23
CA ALA A 48 -0.17 -9.57 -9.25
C ALA A 48 0.80 -8.68 -10.05
N ALA A 49 1.72 -8.00 -9.36
CA ALA A 49 2.70 -7.15 -10.02
C ALA A 49 3.68 -7.93 -10.90
N PHE A 50 4.27 -9.03 -10.40
CA PHE A 50 5.35 -9.73 -11.08
C PHE A 50 4.92 -10.87 -12.00
N LEU A 51 3.80 -11.54 -11.71
CA LEU A 51 3.34 -12.70 -12.47
C LEU A 51 2.26 -12.35 -13.50
N ASP A 52 1.61 -11.20 -13.35
CA ASP A 52 0.52 -10.77 -14.23
C ASP A 52 0.86 -9.45 -14.93
N LEU A 53 0.90 -8.33 -14.21
CA LEU A 53 1.06 -7.00 -14.81
C LEU A 53 2.39 -6.79 -15.52
N LEU A 54 3.52 -7.10 -14.88
CA LEU A 54 4.84 -6.90 -15.45
C LEU A 54 5.09 -7.74 -16.72
N PRO A 55 4.85 -9.07 -16.73
CA PRO A 55 5.06 -9.87 -17.93
C PRO A 55 4.13 -9.46 -19.06
N GLU A 56 2.89 -9.05 -18.76
CA GLU A 56 1.97 -8.55 -19.79
C GLU A 56 2.44 -7.21 -20.38
N ALA A 57 2.83 -6.27 -19.53
CA ALA A 57 3.39 -4.99 -19.97
C ALA A 57 4.64 -5.17 -20.84
N LEU A 58 5.51 -6.13 -20.53
CA LEU A 58 6.69 -6.44 -21.35
C LEU A 58 6.34 -7.07 -22.70
N ARG A 59 5.24 -7.83 -22.79
CA ARG A 59 4.77 -8.42 -24.05
C ARG A 59 4.10 -7.41 -24.97
N GLU A 60 3.28 -6.52 -24.41
CA GLU A 60 2.52 -5.54 -25.19
C GLU A 60 3.32 -4.26 -25.51
N ALA A 61 4.35 -3.94 -24.74
CA ALA A 61 5.11 -2.72 -24.95
C ALA A 61 5.90 -2.74 -26.28
N ALA A 62 5.73 -1.69 -27.08
CA ALA A 62 6.53 -1.47 -28.29
C ALA A 62 8.05 -1.36 -27.99
N ARG A 63 8.41 -0.98 -26.76
CA ARG A 63 9.80 -0.91 -26.28
C ARG A 63 9.89 -1.48 -24.85
N PRO A 64 10.36 -2.73 -24.67
CA PRO A 64 10.48 -3.33 -23.33
C PRO A 64 11.35 -2.51 -22.36
N GLU A 65 12.35 -1.81 -22.89
CA GLU A 65 13.22 -0.89 -22.15
C GLU A 65 12.43 0.19 -21.38
N SER A 66 11.32 0.69 -21.96
CA SER A 66 10.51 1.73 -21.29
C SER A 66 9.76 1.18 -20.08
N VAL A 67 9.34 -0.09 -20.13
CA VAL A 67 8.68 -0.76 -18.99
C VAL A 67 9.67 -0.93 -17.85
N SER A 68 10.88 -1.43 -18.14
CA SER A 68 11.96 -1.56 -17.16
C SER A 68 12.33 -0.21 -16.52
N ASN A 69 12.41 0.87 -17.32
CA ASN A 69 12.67 2.22 -16.81
C ASN A 69 11.53 2.72 -15.90
N MET A 70 10.26 2.45 -16.24
CA MET A 70 9.12 2.82 -15.40
C MET A 70 9.10 2.04 -14.08
N VAL A 71 9.40 0.74 -14.10
CA VAL A 71 9.53 -0.09 -12.88
C VAL A 71 10.65 0.45 -12.00
N PHE A 72 11.83 0.72 -12.57
CA PHE A 72 12.96 1.29 -11.85
C PHE A 72 12.59 2.65 -11.22
N LEU A 73 11.96 3.54 -11.99
CA LEU A 73 11.52 4.84 -11.50
C LEU A 73 10.50 4.70 -10.38
N GLY A 74 9.58 3.74 -10.47
CA GLY A 74 8.63 3.42 -9.41
C GLY A 74 9.32 2.99 -8.12
N ILE A 75 10.27 2.05 -8.19
CA ILE A 75 11.04 1.57 -7.03
C ILE A 75 11.84 2.72 -6.39
N VAL A 76 12.57 3.50 -7.20
CA VAL A 76 13.35 4.65 -6.72
C VAL A 76 12.44 5.73 -6.12
N GLY A 77 11.30 5.99 -6.75
CA GLY A 77 10.29 6.94 -6.26
C GLY A 77 9.75 6.54 -4.89
N PHE A 78 9.36 5.27 -4.71
CA PHE A 78 8.93 4.74 -3.42
C PHE A 78 10.02 4.77 -2.36
N PHE A 79 11.28 4.49 -2.73
CA PHE A 79 12.42 4.62 -1.82
C PHE A 79 12.57 6.06 -1.29
N PHE A 80 12.48 7.07 -2.16
CA PHE A 80 12.54 8.46 -1.72
C PHE A 80 11.32 8.88 -0.92
N LEU A 81 10.12 8.42 -1.29
CA LEU A 81 8.88 8.67 -0.56
C LEU A 81 8.97 8.13 0.87
N GLU A 82 9.43 6.89 1.03
CA GLU A 82 9.66 6.28 2.34
C GLU A 82 10.67 7.11 3.15
N ARG A 83 11.81 7.46 2.55
CA ARG A 83 12.85 8.22 3.24
C ARG A 83 12.37 9.61 3.66
N PHE A 84 11.59 10.28 2.81
CA PHE A 84 11.00 11.58 3.11
C PHE A 84 10.02 11.50 4.28
N LEU A 85 9.11 10.51 4.26
CA LEU A 85 8.10 10.32 5.30
C LEU A 85 8.70 9.87 6.64
N LEU A 86 9.79 9.10 6.63
CA LEU A 86 10.51 8.70 7.83
C LEU A 86 11.37 9.85 8.41
N TRP A 87 12.00 10.66 7.55
CA TRP A 87 12.82 11.79 7.99
C TRP A 87 12.00 12.81 8.80
N HIS A 88 10.77 13.10 8.38
CA HIS A 88 9.95 14.11 9.05
C HIS A 88 9.60 13.78 10.53
N HIS A 89 9.74 12.52 10.95
CA HIS A 89 9.44 12.07 12.32
C HIS A 89 10.66 11.94 13.25
N HIS A 90 11.89 12.11 12.74
CA HIS A 90 13.10 12.01 13.57
C HIS A 90 13.38 13.23 14.46
N HIS A 91 12.53 14.26 14.45
CA HIS A 91 12.75 15.51 15.19
C HIS A 91 12.07 15.58 16.59
N ALA A 92 11.46 14.51 17.10
CA ALA A 92 10.78 14.51 18.40
C ALA A 92 11.58 13.91 19.57
N CYS A 93 12.89 13.66 19.42
CA CYS A 93 13.76 13.29 20.54
C CYS A 93 14.70 14.45 20.90
N LEU A 94 14.15 15.47 21.56
CA LEU A 94 14.96 16.46 22.30
C LEU A 94 15.36 15.87 23.66
N PRO A 95 16.65 15.88 24.05
CA PRO A 95 17.09 15.45 25.37
C PRO A 95 16.86 16.57 26.38
N ALA A 96 15.60 16.78 26.80
CA ALA A 96 15.30 17.64 27.93
C ALA A 96 15.37 16.83 29.24
N GLY A 97 16.59 16.67 29.76
CA GLY A 97 16.82 16.49 31.20
C GLY A 97 16.61 15.08 31.79
N ARG A 98 17.76 14.48 32.16
CA ARG A 98 17.98 13.40 33.15
C ARG A 98 17.76 11.95 32.67
N PRO A 99 18.75 11.06 32.83
CA PRO A 99 18.59 9.64 32.51
C PRO A 99 17.82 8.94 33.63
N ALA A 100 16.53 8.70 33.43
CA ALA A 100 15.81 7.71 34.23
C ALA A 100 16.10 6.31 33.64
N ARG A 101 16.66 5.42 34.46
CA ARG A 101 16.87 3.99 34.16
C ARG A 101 15.63 3.41 33.45
N GLY A 102 15.81 2.86 32.25
CA GLY A 102 14.78 2.07 31.57
C GLY A 102 14.27 2.59 30.22
N SER A 103 14.94 3.56 29.58
CA SER A 103 14.55 4.04 28.25
C SER A 103 14.87 3.00 27.16
N SER A 104 13.97 2.04 26.97
CA SER A 104 13.85 1.28 25.73
C SER A 104 13.65 2.28 24.60
N CYS A 105 14.71 2.52 23.83
CA CYS A 105 14.67 3.28 22.60
C CYS A 105 13.54 2.68 21.76
N ALA A 106 12.45 3.44 21.61
CA ALA A 106 11.18 2.91 21.14
C ALA A 106 11.35 2.33 19.74
N VAL A 107 10.94 1.07 19.60
CA VAL A 107 10.67 0.38 18.33
C VAL A 107 10.13 1.39 17.33
N THR A 108 10.82 1.53 16.20
CA THR A 108 10.39 2.27 15.00
C THR A 108 8.97 1.82 14.65
N LYS A 109 7.96 2.54 15.16
CA LYS A 109 6.58 2.32 14.73
C LYS A 109 6.49 2.86 13.30
N PRO A 110 5.93 2.11 12.34
CA PRO A 110 5.60 2.69 11.04
C PRO A 110 4.80 3.96 11.31
N THR A 111 5.26 5.08 10.75
CA THR A 111 4.63 6.37 10.99
C THR A 111 3.22 6.27 10.42
N THR A 112 2.20 6.65 11.18
CA THR A 112 0.80 6.61 10.72
C THR A 112 0.63 7.32 9.37
N HIS A 113 1.47 8.33 9.10
CA HIS A 113 1.55 9.01 7.81
C HIS A 113 2.03 8.12 6.67
N LEU A 114 3.05 7.28 6.86
CA LEU A 114 3.50 6.33 5.83
C LEU A 114 2.41 5.32 5.49
N VAL A 115 1.66 4.85 6.50
CA VAL A 115 0.53 3.95 6.30
C VAL A 115 -0.59 4.63 5.51
N ILE A 116 -0.99 5.84 5.88
CA ILE A 116 -2.08 6.57 5.19
C ILE A 116 -1.68 6.96 3.76
N VAL A 117 -0.47 7.47 3.55
CA VAL A 117 0.00 7.86 2.20
C VAL A 117 0.19 6.63 1.32
N GLY A 118 0.74 5.55 1.87
CA GLY A 118 0.88 4.28 1.18
C GLY A 118 -0.48 3.72 0.75
N ASP A 119 -1.45 3.67 1.67
CA ASP A 119 -2.83 3.23 1.40
C ASP A 119 -3.52 4.10 0.33
N ALA A 120 -3.35 5.43 0.38
CA ALA A 120 -3.92 6.33 -0.63
C ALA A 120 -3.33 6.10 -2.03
N LEU A 121 -2.00 5.98 -2.14
CA LEU A 121 -1.33 5.69 -3.42
C LEU A 121 -1.75 4.32 -3.96
N HIS A 122 -1.90 3.35 -3.06
CA HIS A 122 -2.33 2.00 -3.38
C HIS A 122 -3.74 1.98 -3.98
N ASN A 123 -4.70 2.56 -3.25
CA ASN A 123 -6.10 2.64 -3.67
C ASN A 123 -6.27 3.45 -4.97
N PHE A 124 -5.40 4.42 -5.23
CA PHE A 124 -5.37 5.14 -6.50
C PHE A 124 -4.94 4.24 -7.66
N LEU A 125 -3.86 3.46 -7.49
CA LEU A 125 -3.37 2.53 -8.52
C LEU A 125 -4.37 1.40 -8.80
N ASP A 126 -5.06 0.89 -7.78
CA ASP A 126 -6.15 -0.07 -7.95
C ASP A 126 -7.30 0.54 -8.78
N GLY A 127 -7.67 1.79 -8.51
CA GLY A 127 -8.68 2.52 -9.30
C GLY A 127 -8.28 2.68 -10.77
N VAL A 128 -7.02 3.01 -11.05
CA VAL A 128 -6.47 3.07 -12.42
C VAL A 128 -6.54 1.70 -13.09
N THR A 129 -6.20 0.64 -12.36
CA THR A 129 -6.21 -0.74 -12.88
C THR A 129 -7.62 -1.23 -13.19
N ILE A 130 -8.60 -0.94 -12.32
CA ILE A 130 -10.02 -1.23 -12.57
C ILE A 130 -10.48 -0.46 -13.80
N ALA A 131 -10.16 0.83 -13.92
CA ALA A 131 -10.53 1.63 -15.08
C ALA A 131 -9.93 1.06 -16.38
N ALA A 132 -8.66 0.65 -16.37
CA ALA A 132 -8.00 0.02 -17.51
C ALA A 132 -8.66 -1.32 -17.89
N ALA A 133 -8.99 -2.17 -16.92
CA ALA A 133 -9.69 -3.43 -17.17
C ALA A 133 -11.05 -3.23 -17.85
N PHE A 134 -11.81 -2.21 -17.43
CA PHE A 134 -13.09 -1.85 -18.08
C PHE A 134 -12.93 -1.21 -19.46
N LEU A 135 -11.76 -0.63 -19.79
CA LEU A 135 -11.48 -0.09 -21.13
C LEU A 135 -11.14 -1.19 -22.14
N VAL A 136 -10.57 -2.31 -21.69
CA VAL A 136 -10.16 -3.43 -22.55
C VAL A 136 -11.29 -4.46 -22.75
N ASN A 137 -12.15 -4.66 -21.74
CA ASN A 137 -13.13 -5.77 -21.71
C ASN A 137 -14.60 -5.36 -21.60
N PHE A 138 -15.01 -4.24 -22.21
CA PHE A 138 -16.42 -3.85 -22.29
C PHE A 138 -16.77 -3.05 -23.54
#